data_AF-A0A3M1X9Q7-F1
#
_entry.id   AF-A0A3M1X9Q7-F1
#
_cell.length_a   1.000
_cell.length_b   1.000
_cell.length_c   1.000
_cell.angle_alpha   90.00
_cell.angle_beta   90.00
_cell.angle_gamma   90.00
#
_symmetry.space_group_name_H-M   'P 1'
#
loop_
_entity.id
_entity.type
_entity.pdbx_description
1 polymer ?
#
loop_
_entity_poly.entity_id
_entity_poly.type
_entity_poly.pdbx_seq_one_letter_code
_entity_poly.pdbx_strand_id
1 'polypeptide(L)'
;AWSGELHTRADVMAMQKIIDEHLEVIRGIDETHSDGFDLLRRYRDFVSGGNWEAFFDFAAGYGHEILRRLNDGARFVPTFTTSRLRRLMMTNRKDLTPIVKNSGFQNVAYAIRHATIIPQTRKANKQDNLYEVRYGLGAELKRKSTVRDEFVAALTDFIQSYNQENVQKLESKGQQMRKDVRTDDIVEVVRLIDEYGSEVVANLLIAYGYAREPREEQSNS
;
A
#
# COMPACT_ATOMS: atom_id res chain seq x y z
N ALA A 1 4.80 -1.83 -23.42
CA ALA A 1 4.13 -0.67 -22.81
C ALA A 1 3.59 -1.08 -21.43
N TRP A 2 3.57 -0.18 -20.44
CA TRP A 2 3.07 -0.47 -19.07
C TRP A 2 1.56 -0.78 -19.01
N SER A 3 0.84 -0.47 -20.08
CA SER A 3 -0.59 -0.77 -20.24
C SER A 3 -0.89 -2.25 -20.53
N GLY A 4 0.14 -3.05 -20.85
CA GLY A 4 -0.04 -4.40 -21.38
C GLY A 4 -0.71 -4.43 -22.76
N GLU A 5 -1.10 -5.63 -23.19
CA GLU A 5 -1.86 -5.85 -24.42
C GLU A 5 -3.37 -5.70 -24.15
N LEU A 6 -4.05 -4.90 -24.97
CA LEU A 6 -5.49 -4.62 -24.85
C LEU A 6 -6.22 -5.26 -26.03
N HIS A 7 -6.96 -6.34 -25.78
CA HIS A 7 -7.59 -7.16 -26.82
C HIS A 7 -9.09 -6.90 -26.94
N THR A 8 -9.75 -6.50 -25.84
CA THR A 8 -11.20 -6.32 -25.81
C THR A 8 -11.61 -4.91 -25.37
N ARG A 9 -12.85 -4.52 -25.69
CA ARG A 9 -13.45 -3.27 -25.17
C ARG A 9 -13.45 -3.24 -23.64
N ALA A 10 -13.64 -4.40 -22.99
CA ALA A 10 -13.60 -4.52 -21.54
C ALA A 10 -12.19 -4.24 -20.98
N ASP A 11 -11.14 -4.62 -21.70
CA ASP A 11 -9.75 -4.31 -21.33
C ASP A 11 -9.46 -2.82 -21.46
N VAL A 12 -9.91 -2.19 -22.55
CA VAL A 12 -9.76 -0.74 -22.75
C VAL A 12 -10.47 0.05 -21.65
N MET A 13 -11.73 -0.27 -21.35
CA MET A 13 -12.49 0.43 -20.29
C MET A 13 -11.85 0.27 -18.91
N ALA A 14 -11.27 -0.89 -18.63
CA ALA A 14 -10.59 -1.11 -17.38
C ALA A 14 -9.25 -0.39 -17.28
N MET A 15 -8.49 -0.37 -18.38
CA MET A 15 -7.25 0.37 -18.44
C MET A 15 -7.51 1.87 -18.26
N GLN A 16 -8.59 2.39 -18.85
CA GLN A 16 -9.02 3.77 -18.64
C GLN A 16 -9.22 4.08 -17.15
N LYS A 17 -9.93 3.21 -16.41
CA LYS A 17 -10.12 3.38 -14.95
C LYS A 17 -8.80 3.38 -14.17
N ILE A 18 -7.79 2.63 -14.62
CA ILE A 18 -6.46 2.63 -14.00
C ILE A 18 -5.76 3.96 -14.30
N ILE A 19 -5.78 4.42 -15.56
CA ILE A 19 -5.18 5.69 -15.97
C ILE A 19 -5.81 6.86 -15.21
N ASP A 20 -7.15 6.89 -15.09
CA ASP A 20 -7.85 7.96 -14.38
C ASP A 20 -7.42 8.04 -12.91
N GLU A 21 -7.29 6.89 -12.23
CA GLU A 21 -6.79 6.84 -10.84
C GLU A 21 -5.37 7.36 -10.71
N HIS A 22 -4.50 6.93 -11.63
CA HIS A 22 -3.12 7.38 -11.65
C HIS A 22 -3.04 8.91 -11.86
N LEU A 23 -3.88 9.47 -12.75
CA LEU A 23 -3.98 10.90 -12.97
C LEU A 23 -4.48 11.63 -11.71
N GLU A 24 -5.47 11.10 -10.99
CA GLU A 24 -5.92 11.67 -9.72
C GLU A 24 -4.80 11.71 -8.67
N VAL A 25 -4.01 10.63 -8.57
CA VAL A 25 -2.89 10.50 -7.65
C VAL A 25 -1.80 11.54 -7.94
N ILE A 26 -1.36 11.66 -9.20
CA ILE A 26 -0.22 12.52 -9.56
C ILE A 26 -0.57 13.99 -9.67
N ARG A 27 -1.81 14.35 -10.09
CA ARG A 27 -2.23 15.76 -10.22
C ARG A 27 -2.20 16.53 -8.90
N GLY A 28 -2.29 15.81 -7.79
CA GLY A 28 -2.26 16.41 -6.45
C GLY A 28 -0.86 16.55 -5.85
N ILE A 29 0.20 16.20 -6.58
CA ILE A 29 1.59 16.31 -6.11
C ILE A 29 2.11 17.70 -6.43
N ASP A 30 2.64 18.38 -5.42
CA ASP A 30 3.24 19.70 -5.57
C ASP A 30 4.68 19.60 -6.08
N GLU A 31 4.89 19.97 -7.34
CA GLU A 31 6.20 19.91 -8.01
C GLU A 31 7.19 20.99 -7.54
N THR A 32 6.72 21.99 -6.77
CA THR A 32 7.57 23.09 -6.29
C THR A 32 8.51 22.68 -5.15
N HIS A 33 8.20 21.56 -4.49
CA HIS A 33 9.03 20.95 -3.45
C HIS A 33 9.87 19.80 -4.04
N SER A 34 11.11 19.64 -3.56
CA SER A 34 12.04 18.60 -4.04
C SER A 34 11.44 17.21 -4.01
N ASP A 35 10.70 16.89 -2.95
CA ASP A 35 10.11 15.56 -2.74
C ASP A 35 9.00 15.27 -3.75
N GLY A 36 8.19 16.28 -4.08
CA GLY A 36 7.13 16.15 -5.09
C GLY A 36 7.69 16.01 -6.50
N PHE A 37 8.74 16.79 -6.83
CA PHE A 37 9.47 16.65 -8.09
C PHE A 37 10.06 15.23 -8.24
N ASP A 38 10.71 14.71 -7.19
CA ASP A 38 11.30 13.37 -7.23
C ASP A 38 10.25 12.26 -7.36
N LEU A 39 9.08 12.40 -6.73
CA LEU A 39 7.96 11.49 -6.93
C LEU A 39 7.53 11.45 -8.39
N LEU A 40 7.29 12.61 -9.00
CA LEU A 40 6.84 12.68 -10.39
C LEU A 40 7.92 12.20 -11.37
N ARG A 41 9.20 12.42 -11.06
CA ARG A 41 10.31 11.86 -11.83
C ARG A 41 10.26 10.33 -11.85
N ARG A 42 10.12 9.69 -10.69
CA ARG A 42 9.98 8.22 -10.58
C ARG A 42 8.74 7.72 -11.32
N TYR A 43 7.62 8.43 -11.20
CA TYR A 43 6.39 8.09 -11.90
C TYR A 43 6.55 8.18 -13.43
N ARG A 44 7.20 9.22 -13.93
CA ARG A 44 7.52 9.38 -15.35
C ARG A 44 8.40 8.22 -15.84
N ASP A 45 9.44 7.87 -15.09
CA ASP A 45 10.37 6.80 -15.45
C ASP A 45 9.62 5.44 -15.54
N PHE A 46 8.61 5.21 -14.70
CA PHE A 46 7.69 4.09 -14.82
C PHE A 46 6.84 4.14 -16.10
N VAL A 47 6.13 5.24 -16.36
CA VAL A 47 5.20 5.34 -17.50
C VAL A 47 5.93 5.31 -18.85
N SER A 48 7.08 5.98 -18.94
CA SER A 48 7.88 6.06 -20.17
C SER A 48 8.72 4.80 -20.42
N GLY A 49 9.29 4.21 -19.37
CA GLY A 49 10.24 3.09 -19.49
C GLY A 49 9.68 1.72 -19.12
N GLY A 50 8.49 1.64 -18.52
CA GLY A 50 8.00 0.40 -17.90
C GLY A 50 8.79 -0.01 -16.65
N ASN A 51 9.50 0.93 -16.02
CA ASN A 51 10.35 0.66 -14.86
C ASN A 51 9.50 0.42 -13.60
N TRP A 52 9.27 -0.84 -13.25
CA TRP A 52 8.51 -1.25 -12.08
C TRP A 52 9.15 -0.86 -10.74
N GLU A 53 10.47 -0.83 -10.67
CA GLU A 53 11.18 -0.37 -9.49
C GLU A 53 10.87 1.10 -9.22
N ALA A 54 10.88 1.93 -10.27
CA ALA A 54 10.48 3.33 -10.18
C ALA A 54 9.02 3.48 -9.72
N PHE A 55 8.12 2.60 -10.14
CA PHE A 55 6.74 2.57 -9.65
C PHE A 55 6.65 2.22 -8.16
N PHE A 56 7.40 1.22 -7.69
CA PHE A 56 7.41 0.84 -6.29
C PHE A 56 7.97 1.94 -5.40
N ASP A 57 9.05 2.57 -5.84
CA ASP A 57 9.60 3.71 -5.11
C ASP A 57 8.65 4.90 -5.10
N PHE A 58 7.94 5.15 -6.21
CA PHE A 58 6.87 6.14 -6.24
C PHE A 58 5.77 5.79 -5.23
N ALA A 59 5.28 4.56 -5.20
CA ALA A 59 4.22 4.14 -4.29
C ALA A 59 4.65 4.26 -2.81
N ALA A 60 5.90 3.89 -2.50
CA ALA A 60 6.47 4.02 -1.17
C ALA A 60 6.61 5.49 -0.75
N GLY A 61 7.16 6.34 -1.61
CA GLY A 61 7.30 7.77 -1.34
C GLY A 61 5.94 8.49 -1.27
N TYR A 62 4.97 8.11 -2.10
CA TYR A 62 3.64 8.69 -2.09
C TYR A 62 2.88 8.37 -0.79
N GLY A 63 3.17 7.23 -0.15
CA GLY A 63 2.70 6.91 1.20
C GLY A 63 3.03 8.01 2.22
N HIS A 64 4.23 8.59 2.13
CA HIS A 64 4.65 9.70 2.97
C HIS A 64 3.85 10.98 2.65
N GLU A 65 3.68 11.28 1.36
CA GLU A 65 2.91 12.44 0.90
C GLU A 65 1.44 12.38 1.36
N ILE A 66 0.83 11.19 1.34
CA ILE A 66 -0.53 10.98 1.87
C ILE A 66 -0.59 11.33 3.35
N LEU A 67 0.31 10.78 4.16
CA LEU A 67 0.34 11.03 5.60
C LEU A 67 0.58 12.51 5.91
N ARG A 68 1.51 13.16 5.20
CA ARG A 68 1.81 14.59 5.33
C ARG A 68 0.57 15.43 5.04
N ARG A 69 -0.05 15.27 3.88
CA ARG A 69 -1.25 16.04 3.49
C ARG A 69 -2.42 15.84 4.44
N LEU A 70 -2.65 14.61 4.89
CA LEU A 70 -3.69 14.34 5.91
C LEU A 70 -3.35 15.00 7.25
N ASN A 71 -2.08 15.09 7.61
CA ASN A 71 -1.63 15.77 8.83
C ASN A 71 -1.77 17.29 8.71
N ASP A 72 -1.57 17.85 7.51
CA ASP A 72 -1.78 19.26 7.18
C ASP A 72 -3.28 19.64 7.07
N GLY A 73 -4.18 18.70 7.34
CA GLY A 73 -5.62 18.93 7.42
C GLY A 73 -6.41 18.62 6.16
N ALA A 74 -5.81 18.00 5.14
CA ALA A 74 -6.56 17.51 3.99
C ALA A 74 -7.59 16.46 4.45
N ARG A 75 -8.86 16.65 4.11
CA ARG A 75 -9.93 15.68 4.41
C ARG A 75 -9.85 14.43 3.53
N PHE A 76 -9.31 14.59 2.33
CA PHE A 76 -9.16 13.53 1.34
C PHE A 76 -7.88 13.72 0.56
N VAL A 77 -7.14 12.63 0.39
CA VAL A 77 -5.99 12.53 -0.50
C VAL A 77 -6.23 11.33 -1.42
N PRO A 78 -6.12 11.51 -2.75
CA PRO A 78 -6.23 10.39 -3.69
C PRO A 78 -5.27 9.26 -3.33
N THR A 79 -5.70 8.02 -3.50
CA THR A 79 -4.87 6.83 -3.26
C THR A 79 -5.19 5.79 -4.31
N PHE A 80 -4.18 5.00 -4.68
CA PHE A 80 -4.39 3.83 -5.54
C PHE A 80 -5.38 2.86 -4.92
N THR A 81 -6.10 2.09 -5.74
CA THR A 81 -6.93 1.00 -5.25
C THR A 81 -6.20 -0.33 -5.37
N THR A 82 -6.32 -1.18 -4.35
CA THR A 82 -5.68 -2.51 -4.33
C THR A 82 -6.14 -3.38 -5.51
N SER A 83 -7.40 -3.25 -5.95
CA SER A 83 -7.91 -3.99 -7.11
C SER A 83 -7.31 -3.53 -8.44
N ARG A 84 -7.11 -2.21 -8.63
CA ARG A 84 -6.50 -1.65 -9.84
C ARG A 84 -5.01 -1.92 -9.88
N LEU A 85 -4.31 -1.80 -8.75
CA LEU A 85 -2.91 -2.22 -8.63
C LEU A 85 -2.75 -3.71 -8.94
N ARG A 86 -3.61 -4.57 -8.36
CA ARG A 86 -3.60 -6.01 -8.65
C ARG A 86 -3.79 -6.27 -10.13
N ARG A 87 -4.77 -5.63 -10.76
CA ARG A 87 -5.02 -5.80 -12.19
C ARG A 87 -3.82 -5.36 -13.01
N LEU A 88 -3.26 -4.19 -12.72
CA LEU A 88 -2.10 -3.66 -13.43
C LEU A 88 -0.89 -4.61 -13.32
N MET A 89 -0.64 -5.16 -12.13
CA MET A 89 0.41 -6.16 -11.91
C MET A 89 0.13 -7.46 -12.66
N MET A 90 -1.08 -8.01 -12.57
CA MET A 90 -1.42 -9.27 -13.24
C MET A 90 -1.33 -9.18 -14.76
N THR A 91 -1.63 -8.02 -15.34
CA THR A 91 -1.51 -7.78 -16.78
C THR A 91 -0.05 -7.72 -17.24
N ASN A 92 0.84 -7.12 -16.45
CA ASN A 92 2.19 -6.77 -16.90
C ASN A 92 3.32 -7.58 -16.24
N ARG A 93 3.04 -8.23 -15.11
CA ARG A 93 3.97 -8.94 -14.22
C ARG A 93 3.33 -10.21 -13.70
N LYS A 94 3.15 -11.18 -14.61
CA LYS A 94 2.56 -12.49 -14.29
C LYS A 94 3.33 -13.22 -13.18
N ASP A 95 4.65 -12.99 -13.11
CA ASP A 95 5.56 -13.45 -12.06
C ASP A 95 5.18 -12.96 -10.66
N LEU A 96 4.55 -11.79 -10.52
CA LEU A 96 4.12 -11.24 -9.23
C LEU A 96 2.70 -11.67 -8.83
N THR A 97 1.98 -12.38 -9.71
CA THR A 97 0.60 -12.82 -9.46
C THR A 97 0.46 -13.70 -8.22
N PRO A 98 1.38 -14.65 -7.94
CA PRO A 98 1.31 -15.47 -6.72
C PRO A 98 1.37 -14.63 -5.43
N ILE A 99 2.21 -13.60 -5.39
CA ILE A 99 2.33 -12.69 -4.23
C ILE A 99 1.00 -11.97 -3.98
N VAL A 100 0.47 -11.28 -4.99
CA VAL A 100 -0.71 -10.42 -4.79
C VAL A 100 -1.99 -11.22 -4.53
N LYS A 101 -2.03 -12.51 -4.91
CA LYS A 101 -3.15 -13.42 -4.61
C LYS A 101 -3.03 -14.12 -3.26
N ASN A 102 -1.84 -14.16 -2.66
CA ASN A 102 -1.61 -14.81 -1.37
C ASN A 102 -2.37 -14.10 -0.23
N SER A 103 -3.00 -14.89 0.65
CA SER A 103 -3.80 -14.41 1.78
C SER A 103 -2.95 -13.73 2.84
N GLY A 104 -1.82 -14.34 3.22
CA GLY A 104 -0.89 -13.79 4.20
C GLY A 104 -0.37 -12.42 3.79
N PHE A 105 0.05 -12.29 2.54
CA PHE A 105 0.45 -11.00 1.96
C PHE A 105 -0.66 -9.94 2.08
N GLN A 106 -1.91 -10.30 1.75
CA GLN A 106 -3.04 -9.36 1.85
C GLN A 106 -3.34 -8.96 3.30
N ASN A 107 -3.28 -9.90 4.23
CA ASN A 107 -3.52 -9.65 5.66
C ASN A 107 -2.44 -8.75 6.26
N VAL A 108 -1.17 -8.94 5.87
CA VAL A 108 -0.07 -8.07 6.31
C VAL A 108 -0.19 -6.68 5.68
N ALA A 109 -0.54 -6.56 4.40
CA ALA A 109 -0.79 -5.26 3.77
C ALA A 109 -1.97 -4.53 4.43
N TYR A 110 -3.04 -5.25 4.78
CA TYR A 110 -4.16 -4.73 5.57
C TYR A 110 -3.67 -4.18 6.92
N ALA A 111 -2.81 -4.91 7.63
CA ALA A 111 -2.27 -4.45 8.90
C ALA A 111 -1.46 -3.15 8.75
N ILE A 112 -0.59 -3.05 7.73
CA ILE A 112 0.18 -1.83 7.43
C ILE A 112 -0.78 -0.64 7.20
N ARG A 113 -1.83 -0.84 6.41
CA ARG A 113 -2.86 0.17 6.16
C ARG A 113 -3.56 0.63 7.44
N HIS A 114 -3.92 -0.32 8.30
CA HIS A 114 -4.62 -0.09 9.56
C HIS A 114 -3.73 0.44 10.69
N ALA A 115 -2.41 0.42 10.51
CA ALA A 115 -1.44 1.09 11.36
C ALA A 115 -1.07 2.50 10.86
N THR A 116 -1.39 2.86 9.62
CA THR A 116 -0.92 4.10 8.99
C THR A 116 -2.07 4.96 8.49
N ILE A 117 -2.58 4.67 7.29
CA ILE A 117 -3.54 5.50 6.57
C ILE A 117 -4.89 5.59 7.28
N ILE A 118 -5.41 4.47 7.81
CA ILE A 118 -6.76 4.44 8.39
C ILE A 118 -6.85 5.31 9.65
N PRO A 119 -5.98 5.16 10.66
CA PRO A 119 -6.00 6.04 11.83
C PRO A 119 -5.77 7.51 11.45
N GLN A 120 -4.86 7.78 10.50
CA GLN A 120 -4.60 9.15 10.03
C GLN A 120 -5.82 9.77 9.34
N THR A 121 -6.53 9.00 8.52
CA THR A 121 -7.75 9.45 7.84
C THR A 121 -8.87 9.73 8.85
N ARG A 122 -9.02 8.89 9.88
CA ARG A 122 -9.99 9.12 10.96
C ARG A 122 -9.69 10.39 11.73
N LYS A 123 -8.41 10.58 12.10
CA LYS A 123 -7.92 11.81 12.76
C LYS A 123 -8.24 13.06 11.92
N ALA A 124 -7.92 13.05 10.62
CA ALA A 124 -8.19 14.17 9.71
C ALA A 124 -9.71 14.48 9.58
N ASN A 125 -10.55 13.45 9.67
CA ASN A 125 -12.01 13.58 9.60
C ASN A 125 -12.68 13.78 10.97
N LYS A 126 -11.91 14.00 12.04
CA LYS A 126 -12.42 14.15 13.43
C LYS A 126 -13.30 12.98 13.88
N GLN A 127 -13.03 11.79 13.37
CA GLN A 127 -13.69 10.55 13.77
C GLN A 127 -12.96 9.95 14.96
N ASP A 128 -13.68 9.16 15.76
CA ASP A 128 -13.07 8.45 16.88
C ASP A 128 -11.97 7.51 16.38
N ASN A 129 -10.82 7.57 17.04
CA ASN A 129 -9.62 6.86 16.62
C ASN A 129 -9.06 6.04 17.78
N LEU A 130 -9.26 4.73 17.69
CA LEU A 130 -8.83 3.79 18.71
C LEU A 130 -7.31 3.54 18.71
N TYR A 131 -6.65 3.76 17.57
CA TYR A 131 -5.27 3.34 17.30
C TYR A 131 -4.35 4.51 16.98
N GLU A 132 -3.06 4.35 17.29
CA GLU A 132 -2.06 5.36 16.94
C GLU A 132 -1.59 5.24 15.49
N VAL A 133 -1.16 6.36 14.91
CA VAL A 133 -0.59 6.40 13.56
C VAL A 133 0.88 6.04 13.63
N ARG A 134 1.31 5.01 12.91
CA ARG A 134 2.71 4.59 12.80
C ARG A 134 3.42 5.31 11.66
N TYR A 135 3.90 6.51 11.93
CA TYR A 135 4.71 7.26 10.96
C TYR A 135 6.03 6.54 10.66
N GLY A 136 6.50 6.63 9.42
CA GLY A 136 7.79 6.08 9.01
C GLY A 136 7.82 4.57 8.72
N LEU A 137 6.76 3.82 9.02
CA LEU A 137 6.71 2.35 8.84
C LEU A 137 7.13 1.91 7.43
N GLY A 138 6.58 2.49 6.37
CA GLY A 138 6.94 2.12 5.00
C GLY A 138 8.41 2.40 4.66
N ALA A 139 8.95 3.54 5.12
CA ALA A 139 10.35 3.89 4.91
C ALA A 139 11.30 2.95 5.67
N GLU A 140 10.93 2.56 6.88
CA GLU A 140 11.66 1.57 7.66
C GLU A 140 11.68 0.20 6.97
N LEU A 141 10.52 -0.32 6.58
CA LEU A 141 10.40 -1.61 5.88
C LEU A 141 11.21 -1.62 4.58
N LYS A 142 11.14 -0.53 3.79
CA LYS A 142 11.94 -0.37 2.56
C LYS A 142 13.44 -0.32 2.85
N ARG A 143 13.87 0.43 3.85
CA ARG A 143 15.30 0.51 4.21
C ARG A 143 15.84 -0.84 4.65
N LYS A 144 15.06 -1.61 5.41
CA LYS A 144 15.44 -2.92 5.93
C LYS A 144 15.31 -4.05 4.89
N SER A 145 14.63 -3.80 3.76
CA SER A 145 14.39 -4.81 2.73
C SER A 145 15.64 -5.26 1.96
N THR A 146 16.73 -4.49 2.02
CA THR A 146 18.00 -4.80 1.34
C THR A 146 18.71 -6.02 1.91
N VAL A 147 18.41 -6.35 3.18
CA VAL A 147 18.92 -7.54 3.86
C VAL A 147 17.74 -8.37 4.33
N ARG A 148 17.62 -9.60 3.80
CA ARG A 148 16.49 -10.50 4.07
C ARG A 148 16.14 -10.59 5.56
N ASP A 149 17.14 -10.90 6.39
CA ASP A 149 16.90 -11.16 7.82
C ASP A 149 16.54 -9.88 8.57
N GLU A 150 17.09 -8.73 8.17
CA GLU A 150 16.68 -7.44 8.71
C GLU A 150 15.23 -7.10 8.35
N PHE A 151 14.81 -7.42 7.12
CA PHE A 151 13.43 -7.22 6.70
C PHE A 151 12.46 -8.11 7.45
N VAL A 152 12.78 -9.41 7.56
CA VAL A 152 11.95 -10.36 8.30
C VAL A 152 11.82 -9.92 9.75
N ALA A 153 12.92 -9.52 10.41
CA ALA A 153 12.90 -9.01 11.77
C ALA A 153 12.00 -7.76 11.91
N ALA A 154 12.21 -6.75 11.05
CA ALA A 154 11.41 -5.53 11.08
C ALA A 154 9.90 -5.80 10.85
N LEU A 155 9.59 -6.74 9.96
CA LEU A 155 8.21 -7.13 9.68
C LEU A 155 7.57 -7.86 10.87
N THR A 156 8.29 -8.79 11.50
CA THR A 156 7.77 -9.51 12.67
C THR A 156 7.60 -8.60 13.87
N ASP A 157 8.50 -7.64 14.09
CA ASP A 157 8.41 -6.65 15.17
C ASP A 157 7.19 -5.73 14.97
N PHE A 158 6.95 -5.31 13.73
CA PHE A 158 5.74 -4.59 13.36
C PHE A 158 4.47 -5.42 13.66
N ILE A 159 4.42 -6.68 13.22
CA ILE A 159 3.24 -7.56 13.41
C ILE A 159 2.98 -7.80 14.90
N GLN A 160 4.03 -8.09 15.68
CA GLN A 160 3.91 -8.30 17.12
C GLN A 160 3.31 -7.07 17.81
N SER A 161 3.91 -5.90 17.56
CA SER A 161 3.43 -4.65 18.17
C SER A 161 2.04 -4.24 17.68
N TYR A 162 1.66 -4.58 16.45
CA TYR A 162 0.31 -4.36 15.90
C TYR A 162 -0.74 -5.24 16.61
N ASN A 163 -0.47 -6.54 16.75
CA ASN A 163 -1.36 -7.48 17.44
C ASN A 163 -1.44 -7.16 18.95
N GLN A 164 -0.33 -6.78 19.57
CA GLN A 164 -0.32 -6.38 20.99
C GLN A 164 -1.21 -5.16 21.24
N GLU A 165 -1.16 -4.14 20.36
CA GLU A 165 -2.04 -2.97 20.46
C GLU A 165 -3.52 -3.38 20.26
N ASN A 166 -3.84 -4.39 19.44
CA ASN A 166 -5.21 -4.91 19.33
C ASN A 166 -5.73 -5.45 20.66
N VAL A 167 -4.97 -6.36 21.28
CA VAL A 167 -5.30 -6.95 22.58
C VAL A 167 -5.44 -5.87 23.64
N GLN A 168 -4.50 -4.93 23.71
CA GLN A 168 -4.54 -3.84 24.68
C GLN A 168 -5.80 -2.98 24.54
N LYS A 169 -6.25 -2.69 23.31
CA LYS A 169 -7.48 -1.91 23.07
C LYS A 169 -8.73 -2.72 23.39
N LEU A 170 -8.73 -4.02 23.11
CA LEU A 170 -9.82 -4.91 23.51
C LEU A 170 -9.96 -4.96 25.04
N GLU A 171 -8.85 -5.09 25.78
CA GLU A 171 -8.85 -5.11 27.25
C GLU A 171 -9.27 -3.76 27.86
N SER A 172 -8.70 -2.66 27.36
CA SER A 172 -8.90 -1.33 27.96
C SER A 172 -10.19 -0.62 27.53
N LYS A 173 -10.73 -0.93 26.35
CA LYS A 173 -11.90 -0.27 25.75
C LYS A 173 -13.05 -1.22 25.42
N GLY A 174 -12.87 -2.54 25.58
CA GLY A 174 -13.87 -3.54 25.20
C GLY A 174 -14.11 -3.66 23.69
N GLN A 175 -13.22 -3.08 22.87
CA GLN A 175 -13.41 -2.99 21.42
C GLN A 175 -12.10 -3.21 20.66
N GLN A 176 -12.18 -3.97 19.56
CA GLN A 176 -11.12 -4.14 18.56
C GLN A 176 -11.72 -3.87 17.17
N MET A 177 -11.16 -2.91 16.43
CA MET A 177 -11.68 -2.51 15.10
C MET A 177 -10.80 -2.96 13.92
N ARG A 178 -9.73 -3.71 14.18
CA ARG A 178 -8.85 -4.26 13.14
C ARG A 178 -8.51 -5.72 13.46
N LYS A 179 -8.40 -6.56 12.42
CA LYS A 179 -8.11 -7.99 12.54
C LYS A 179 -6.66 -8.21 12.97
N ASP A 180 -6.38 -9.31 13.66
CA ASP A 180 -5.00 -9.74 13.93
C ASP A 180 -4.36 -10.37 12.71
N VAL A 181 -3.03 -10.24 12.61
CA VAL A 181 -2.23 -11.03 11.68
C VAL A 181 -1.95 -12.38 12.31
N ARG A 182 -2.27 -13.47 11.60
CA ARG A 182 -2.13 -14.84 12.11
C ARG A 182 -0.72 -15.37 11.83
N THR A 183 -0.34 -16.43 12.56
CA THR A 183 0.94 -17.12 12.35
C THR A 183 1.09 -17.63 10.91
N ASP A 184 0.00 -18.14 10.33
CA ASP A 184 -0.02 -18.64 8.94
C ASP A 184 0.30 -17.52 7.94
N ASP A 185 -0.17 -16.29 8.21
CA ASP A 185 0.12 -15.13 7.36
C ASP A 185 1.61 -14.80 7.33
N ILE A 186 2.28 -14.92 8.48
CA ILE A 186 3.73 -14.69 8.61
C ILE A 186 4.50 -15.75 7.82
N VAL A 187 4.14 -17.03 7.99
CA VAL A 187 4.77 -18.15 7.28
C VAL A 187 4.63 -17.97 5.76
N GLU A 188 3.44 -17.61 5.30
CA GLU A 188 3.19 -17.33 3.88
C GLU A 188 4.07 -16.19 3.36
N VAL A 189 4.18 -15.07 4.09
CA VAL A 189 5.01 -13.94 3.66
C VAL A 189 6.50 -14.26 3.69
N VAL A 190 6.99 -15.00 4.69
CA VAL A 190 8.39 -15.45 4.73
C VAL A 190 8.71 -16.34 3.53
N ARG A 191 7.81 -17.26 3.18
CA ARG A 191 7.97 -18.08 1.97
C ARG A 191 8.02 -17.23 0.70
N LEU A 192 7.18 -16.19 0.60
CA LEU A 192 7.24 -15.27 -0.54
C LEU A 192 8.56 -14.49 -0.58
N ILE A 193 9.11 -14.11 0.59
CA ILE A 193 10.44 -13.47 0.67
C ILE A 193 11.53 -14.40 0.17
N ASP A 194 11.48 -15.68 0.53
CA ASP A 194 12.45 -16.68 0.09
C ASP A 194 12.38 -16.93 -1.43
N GLU A 195 11.17 -16.86 -2.00
CA GLU A 195 10.93 -17.14 -3.42
C GLU A 195 11.19 -15.92 -4.33
N TYR A 196 10.82 -14.72 -3.90
CA TYR A 196 10.83 -13.50 -4.74
C TYR A 196 11.82 -12.43 -4.29
N GLY A 197 12.46 -12.61 -3.13
CA GLY A 197 13.37 -11.64 -2.53
C GLY A 197 12.64 -10.61 -1.65
N SER A 198 13.33 -10.18 -0.58
CA SER A 198 12.81 -9.26 0.42
C SER A 198 12.42 -7.90 -0.15
N GLU A 199 13.20 -7.35 -1.08
CA GLU A 199 12.91 -6.04 -1.68
C GLU A 199 11.60 -6.03 -2.49
N VAL A 200 11.36 -7.07 -3.29
CA VAL A 200 10.14 -7.18 -4.11
C VAL A 200 8.91 -7.29 -3.20
N VAL A 201 8.97 -8.16 -2.19
CA VAL A 201 7.86 -8.34 -1.26
C VAL A 201 7.61 -7.09 -0.42
N ALA A 202 8.67 -6.43 0.08
CA ALA A 202 8.57 -5.18 0.83
C ALA A 202 7.89 -4.08 0.01
N ASN A 203 8.37 -3.86 -1.21
CA ASN A 203 7.81 -2.88 -2.14
C ASN A 203 6.32 -3.09 -2.38
N LEU A 204 5.91 -4.35 -2.60
CA LEU A 204 4.52 -4.70 -2.81
C LEU A 204 3.68 -4.51 -1.54
N LEU A 205 4.16 -4.94 -0.37
CA LEU A 205 3.47 -4.74 0.91
C LEU A 205 3.23 -3.26 1.19
N ILE A 206 4.24 -2.42 0.94
CA ILE A 206 4.16 -0.97 1.10
C ILE A 206 3.14 -0.37 0.14
N ALA A 207 3.22 -0.71 -1.16
CA ALA A 207 2.30 -0.22 -2.17
C ALA A 207 0.83 -0.60 -1.85
N TYR A 208 0.59 -1.84 -1.42
CA TYR A 208 -0.75 -2.30 -1.03
C TYR A 208 -1.21 -1.73 0.30
N GLY A 209 -0.31 -1.54 1.27
CA GLY A 209 -0.63 -0.96 2.58
C GLY A 209 -1.03 0.51 2.50
N TYR A 210 -0.48 1.26 1.54
CA TYR A 210 -0.86 2.66 1.31
C TYR A 210 -2.03 2.81 0.32
N ALA A 211 -2.29 1.80 -0.52
CA ALA A 211 -3.47 1.75 -1.39
C ALA A 211 -4.76 1.50 -0.60
N ARG A 212 -5.87 2.05 -1.09
CA ARG A 212 -7.21 1.83 -0.55
C ARG A 212 -7.88 0.58 -1.10
N GLU A 213 -8.68 -0.07 -0.26
CA GLU A 213 -9.64 -1.04 -0.76
C GLU A 213 -10.71 -0.31 -1.60
N PRO A 214 -11.24 -0.93 -2.66
CA PRO A 214 -12.38 -0.38 -3.37
C PRO A 214 -13.52 -0.15 -2.38
N ARG A 215 -14.16 1.02 -2.42
CA ARG A 215 -15.48 1.14 -1.78
C ARG A 215 -16.40 0.23 -2.57
N GLU A 216 -17.10 -0.68 -1.90
CA GLU A 216 -18.30 -1.25 -2.49
C GLU A 216 -19.19 -0.05 -2.83
N GLU A 217 -19.42 0.17 -4.13
CA GLU A 217 -20.48 1.06 -4.55
C GLU A 217 -21.75 0.44 -3.96
N GLN A 218 -22.24 1.03 -2.86
CA GLN A 218 -23.58 0.75 -2.39
C GLN A 218 -24.47 0.97 -3.60
N SER A 219 -24.93 -0.13 -4.18
CA SER A 219 -25.89 -0.11 -5.26
C SER A 219 -27.15 0.45 -4.64
N ASN A 220 -27.31 1.78 -4.72
CA ASN A 220 -28.56 2.43 -4.39
C ASN A 220 -29.62 1.80 -5.30
N SER A 221 -30.37 0.87 -4.72
CA SER A 221 -31.60 0.32 -5.27
C SER A 221 -32.74 1.26 -4.90
#